data_AF-C4Y9D8-F1
#
_entry.id   AF-C4Y9D8-F1
#
_cell.length_a   1.000
_cell.length_b   1.000
_cell.length_c   1.000
_cell.angle_alpha   90.00
_cell.angle_beta   90.00
_cell.angle_gamma   90.00
#
_symmetry.space_group_name_H-M   'P 1'
#
loop_
_entity.id
_entity.type
_entity.pdbx_description
1 polymer ?
#
loop_
_entity_poly.entity_id
_entity_poly.type
_entity_poly.pdbx_seq_one_letter_code
_entity_poly.pdbx_strand_id
1 'polypeptide(L)'
;MMFNLLTTRKPLSSLAVSVEELGKICKGFKAVAENEKQDFQRASVVPSIQFNLEQMKQMAYYMVKLLDYSVEVATSVSSLYKPVETEVFSSAKTFCERMLVELPEIHHLVFTNSEVELVNEFKMFLEKFSGDLRLWKAKNPQLAFIADVVLTWISQWEYCPFINSSTTVEKLSLVEDVEKCMREASNSILVSVQNVLELVKDDITDETDEWLALSQQRLSRSIKQLHLKQIIRRLENSMDHILKIEQNSQSSKLISALVAFTMPMLIQYQALVIKILSQAKNSYVEMAKLPFALTKSLLTLANDGFCSPEPPNEQKQDNNLAGRNGFR
;
A
#
# COMPACT_ATOMS: atom_id res chain seq x y z
N MET A 1 -14.23 30.12 10.37
CA MET A 1 -14.49 28.67 10.41
C MET A 1 -14.23 27.97 9.08
N MET A 2 -14.86 28.39 7.97
CA MET A 2 -14.64 27.78 6.64
C MET A 2 -13.18 27.86 6.15
N PHE A 3 -12.49 28.98 6.40
CA PHE A 3 -11.05 29.11 6.11
C PHE A 3 -10.19 28.05 6.82
N ASN A 4 -10.43 27.80 8.12
CA ASN A 4 -9.70 26.80 8.89
C ASN A 4 -9.95 25.37 8.39
N LEU A 5 -11.16 25.07 7.90
CA LEU A 5 -11.46 23.78 7.26
C LEU A 5 -10.70 23.63 5.94
N LEU A 6 -10.58 24.68 5.14
CA LEU A 6 -9.85 24.61 3.87
C LEU A 6 -8.33 24.44 4.10
N THR A 7 -7.77 25.17 5.07
CA THR A 7 -6.33 25.12 5.35
C THR A 7 -5.87 23.82 6.00
N THR A 8 -6.75 23.08 6.69
CA THR A 8 -6.45 21.79 7.33
C THR A 8 -6.44 20.60 6.37
N ARG A 9 -7.09 20.70 5.20
CA ARG A 9 -7.15 19.61 4.21
C ARG A 9 -5.78 19.16 3.69
N LYS A 10 -4.93 20.12 3.27
CA LYS A 10 -3.61 19.80 2.70
C LYS A 10 -2.69 19.11 3.73
N PRO A 11 -2.52 19.63 4.96
CA PRO A 11 -1.77 18.94 6.01
C PRO A 11 -2.32 17.55 6.33
N LEU A 12 -3.65 17.38 6.41
CA LEU A 12 -4.26 16.09 6.71
C LEU A 12 -4.04 15.06 5.60
N SER A 13 -4.18 15.47 4.34
CA SER A 13 -3.87 14.62 3.19
C SER A 13 -2.39 14.25 3.15
N SER A 14 -1.48 15.21 3.37
CA SER A 14 -0.05 14.91 3.44
C SER A 14 0.29 13.98 4.61
N LEU A 15 -0.40 14.08 5.75
CA LEU A 15 -0.22 13.17 6.87
C LEU A 15 -0.66 11.76 6.47
N ALA A 16 -1.85 11.61 5.88
CA ALA A 16 -2.39 10.32 5.45
C ALA A 16 -1.46 9.59 4.48
N VAL A 17 -0.92 10.28 3.48
CA VAL A 17 0.07 9.71 2.53
C VAL A 17 1.31 9.22 3.28
N SER A 18 1.86 10.04 4.18
CA SER A 18 3.04 9.64 4.96
C SER A 18 2.75 8.51 5.95
N VAL A 19 1.53 8.36 6.46
CA VAL A 19 1.15 7.18 7.28
C VAL A 19 1.16 5.91 6.44
N GLU A 20 0.69 5.98 5.19
CA GLU A 20 0.73 4.84 4.26
C GLU A 20 2.17 4.46 3.90
N GLU A 21 3.02 5.43 3.59
CA GLU A 21 4.46 5.25 3.35
C GLU A 21 5.15 4.59 4.55
N LEU A 22 4.93 5.11 5.77
CA LEU A 22 5.45 4.50 6.99
C LEU A 22 4.99 3.05 7.15
N GLY A 23 3.71 2.78 6.84
CA GLY A 23 3.17 1.42 6.90
C GLY A 23 3.85 0.45 5.92
N LYS A 24 4.16 0.88 4.70
CA LYS A 24 4.91 0.08 3.72
C LYS A 24 6.33 -0.22 4.23
N ILE A 25 7.01 0.80 4.76
CA ILE A 25 8.37 0.66 5.30
C ILE A 25 8.39 -0.28 6.51
N CYS A 26 7.45 -0.11 7.46
CA CYS A 26 7.34 -1.00 8.63
C CYS A 26 7.07 -2.46 8.23
N LYS A 27 6.27 -2.71 7.17
CA LYS A 27 6.11 -4.07 6.62
C LYS A 27 7.42 -4.64 6.08
N GLY A 28 8.22 -3.82 5.39
CA GLY A 28 9.56 -4.21 4.94
C GLY A 28 10.49 -4.59 6.10
N PHE A 29 10.60 -3.72 7.11
CA PHE A 29 11.41 -4.04 8.30
C PHE A 29 10.89 -5.27 9.06
N LYS A 30 9.58 -5.50 9.08
CA LYS A 30 9.01 -6.71 9.65
C LYS A 30 9.48 -7.96 8.91
N ALA A 31 9.45 -7.96 7.57
CA ALA A 31 9.98 -9.05 6.77
C ALA A 31 11.48 -9.30 7.02
N VAL A 32 12.26 -8.25 7.27
CA VAL A 32 13.68 -8.38 7.65
C VAL A 32 13.86 -8.99 9.04
N ALA A 33 13.08 -8.55 10.03
CA ALA A 33 13.13 -9.06 11.39
C ALA A 33 12.70 -10.54 11.48
N GLU A 34 11.70 -10.93 10.69
CA GLU A 34 11.10 -12.27 10.69
C GLU A 34 11.82 -13.24 9.73
N ASN A 35 12.93 -12.85 9.11
CA ASN A 35 13.70 -13.78 8.29
C ASN A 35 14.43 -14.83 9.15
N GLU A 36 13.74 -15.94 9.42
CA GLU A 36 14.29 -17.08 10.16
C GLU A 36 15.44 -17.78 9.43
N LYS A 37 15.41 -17.76 8.08
CA LYS A 37 16.42 -18.42 7.23
C LYS A 37 17.74 -17.66 7.18
N GLN A 38 17.74 -16.36 7.48
CA GLN A 38 18.93 -15.51 7.56
C GLN A 38 19.78 -15.59 6.28
N ASP A 39 19.08 -15.49 5.17
CA ASP A 39 19.54 -15.78 3.82
C ASP A 39 19.42 -14.59 2.87
N PHE A 40 19.61 -13.38 3.41
CA PHE A 40 19.58 -12.17 2.60
C PHE A 40 20.59 -12.24 1.46
N GLN A 41 20.15 -11.77 0.30
CA GLN A 41 20.98 -11.79 -0.90
C GLN A 41 22.04 -10.70 -0.88
N ARG A 42 23.16 -11.02 -1.51
CA ARG A 42 24.28 -10.11 -1.70
C ARG A 42 23.88 -8.92 -2.55
N ALA A 43 24.32 -7.72 -2.18
CA ALA A 43 24.14 -6.51 -2.98
C ALA A 43 24.59 -6.67 -4.43
N SER A 44 25.65 -7.45 -4.68
CA SER A 44 26.10 -7.76 -6.05
C SER A 44 25.04 -8.49 -6.88
N VAL A 45 24.16 -9.26 -6.27
CA VAL A 45 23.18 -10.13 -6.95
C VAL A 45 21.78 -9.51 -7.02
N VAL A 46 21.46 -8.61 -6.10
CA VAL A 46 20.15 -7.93 -6.00
C VAL A 46 19.67 -7.31 -7.33
N PRO A 47 20.47 -6.53 -8.08
CA PRO A 47 20.03 -5.95 -9.35
C PRO A 47 19.66 -7.02 -10.39
N SER A 48 20.40 -8.13 -10.40
CA SER A 48 20.12 -9.25 -11.29
C SER A 48 18.79 -9.91 -10.90
N ILE A 49 18.54 -10.16 -9.62
CA ILE A 49 17.26 -10.73 -9.14
C ILE A 49 16.09 -9.81 -9.51
N GLN A 50 16.21 -8.51 -9.24
CA GLN A 50 15.15 -7.55 -9.56
C GLN A 50 14.82 -7.56 -11.06
N PHE A 51 15.84 -7.51 -11.92
CA PHE A 51 15.66 -7.60 -13.37
C PHE A 51 14.96 -8.91 -13.77
N ASN A 52 15.37 -10.04 -13.19
CA ASN A 52 14.71 -11.32 -13.48
C ASN A 52 13.24 -11.32 -13.08
N LEU A 53 12.89 -10.85 -11.88
CA LEU A 53 11.50 -10.81 -11.42
C LEU A 53 10.62 -9.92 -12.30
N GLU A 54 11.14 -8.77 -12.74
CA GLU A 54 10.46 -7.88 -13.68
C GLU A 54 10.23 -8.54 -15.04
N GLN A 55 11.27 -9.18 -15.60
CA GLN A 55 11.17 -9.88 -16.87
C GLN A 55 10.28 -11.13 -16.80
N MET A 56 10.34 -11.89 -15.70
CA MET A 56 9.45 -13.02 -15.43
C MET A 56 8.00 -12.58 -15.40
N LYS A 57 7.70 -11.47 -14.72
CA LYS A 57 6.33 -10.91 -14.66
C LYS A 57 5.81 -10.57 -16.05
N GLN A 58 6.63 -9.88 -16.86
CA GLN A 58 6.24 -9.52 -18.22
C GLN A 58 6.07 -10.76 -19.10
N MET A 59 7.03 -11.67 -19.07
CA MET A 59 7.02 -12.89 -19.89
C MET A 59 5.83 -13.78 -19.53
N ALA A 60 5.58 -14.03 -18.24
CA ALA A 60 4.44 -14.82 -17.78
C ALA A 60 3.10 -14.21 -18.22
N TYR A 61 2.95 -12.88 -18.13
CA TYR A 61 1.74 -12.19 -18.56
C TYR A 61 1.43 -12.38 -20.06
N TYR A 62 2.43 -12.24 -20.93
CA TYR A 62 2.24 -12.45 -22.36
C TYR A 62 2.12 -13.94 -22.72
N MET A 63 2.85 -14.80 -22.01
CA MET A 63 2.77 -16.26 -22.18
C MET A 63 1.36 -16.76 -21.94
N VAL A 64 0.68 -16.34 -20.87
CA VAL A 64 -0.71 -16.74 -20.58
C VAL A 64 -1.63 -16.48 -21.78
N LYS A 65 -1.54 -15.29 -22.38
CA LYS A 65 -2.35 -14.93 -23.56
C LYS A 65 -2.02 -15.77 -24.78
N LEU A 66 -0.73 -16.04 -25.00
CA LEU A 66 -0.26 -16.85 -26.11
C LEU A 66 -0.72 -18.32 -25.96
N LEU A 67 -0.71 -18.84 -24.74
CA LEU A 67 -1.17 -20.19 -24.43
C LEU A 67 -2.69 -20.31 -24.58
N ASP A 68 -3.46 -19.28 -24.18
CA ASP A 68 -4.91 -19.24 -24.42
C ASP A 68 -5.24 -19.31 -25.91
N TYR A 69 -4.58 -18.49 -26.72
CA TYR A 69 -4.72 -18.56 -28.18
C TYR A 69 -4.34 -19.94 -28.72
N SER A 70 -3.27 -20.55 -28.22
CA SER A 70 -2.82 -21.87 -28.66
C SER A 70 -3.85 -22.97 -28.33
N VAL A 71 -4.46 -22.91 -27.15
CA VAL A 71 -5.54 -23.83 -26.75
C VAL A 71 -6.79 -23.61 -27.60
N GLU A 72 -7.19 -22.37 -27.85
CA GLU A 72 -8.36 -22.04 -28.68
C GLU A 72 -8.19 -22.54 -30.12
N VAL A 73 -7.01 -22.36 -30.72
CA VAL A 73 -6.72 -22.87 -32.06
C VAL A 73 -6.69 -24.40 -32.06
N ALA A 74 -6.04 -25.03 -31.08
CA ALA A 74 -5.97 -26.50 -31.00
C ALA A 74 -7.35 -27.14 -30.79
N THR A 75 -8.20 -26.54 -29.96
CA THR A 75 -9.59 -27.00 -29.75
C THR A 75 -10.47 -26.79 -30.97
N SER A 76 -10.31 -25.66 -31.67
CA SER A 76 -11.00 -25.40 -32.94
C SER A 76 -10.66 -26.43 -34.00
N VAL A 77 -9.37 -26.76 -34.17
CA VAL A 77 -8.95 -27.81 -35.13
C VAL A 77 -9.39 -29.20 -34.67
N SER A 78 -9.38 -29.45 -33.35
CA SER A 78 -9.88 -30.70 -32.77
C SER A 78 -11.34 -30.96 -33.12
N SER A 79 -12.18 -29.91 -33.13
CA SER A 79 -13.60 -30.02 -33.52
C SER A 79 -13.81 -30.38 -35.00
N LEU A 80 -12.87 -30.01 -35.87
CA LEU A 80 -12.96 -30.20 -37.33
C LEU A 80 -12.24 -31.47 -37.82
N TYR A 81 -11.30 -31.99 -37.04
CA TYR A 81 -10.44 -33.09 -37.47
C TYR A 81 -10.42 -34.25 -36.48
N LYS A 82 -9.55 -34.19 -35.46
CA LYS A 82 -9.34 -35.27 -34.48
C LYS A 82 -9.04 -34.67 -33.12
N PRO A 83 -9.41 -35.35 -32.02
CA PRO A 83 -9.07 -34.92 -30.67
C PRO A 83 -7.56 -34.74 -30.54
N VAL A 84 -7.16 -33.57 -30.06
CA VAL A 84 -5.75 -33.17 -29.84
C VAL A 84 -5.55 -32.93 -28.35
N GLU A 85 -4.47 -33.47 -27.80
CA GLU A 85 -4.07 -33.22 -26.42
C GLU A 85 -3.62 -31.76 -26.25
N THR A 86 -4.35 -30.96 -25.48
CA THR A 86 -4.00 -29.56 -25.17
C THR A 86 -3.33 -29.38 -23.80
N GLU A 87 -3.07 -30.49 -23.10
CA GLU A 87 -2.64 -30.51 -21.70
C GLU A 87 -1.29 -29.80 -21.48
N VAL A 88 -0.39 -29.86 -22.47
CA VAL A 88 0.91 -29.18 -22.45
C VAL A 88 0.73 -27.66 -22.35
N PHE A 89 -0.23 -27.09 -23.09
CA PHE A 89 -0.49 -25.64 -23.08
C PHE A 89 -1.27 -25.22 -21.84
N SER A 90 -2.27 -26.00 -21.42
CA SER A 90 -3.07 -25.67 -20.22
C SER A 90 -2.24 -25.78 -18.94
N SER A 91 -1.37 -26.78 -18.83
CA SER A 91 -0.49 -26.94 -17.66
C SER A 91 0.53 -25.79 -17.57
N ALA A 92 1.09 -25.38 -18.71
CA ALA A 92 1.98 -24.22 -18.77
C ALA A 92 1.26 -22.91 -18.43
N LYS A 93 0.00 -22.76 -18.85
CA LYS A 93 -0.82 -21.59 -18.51
C LYS A 93 -1.02 -21.50 -16.99
N THR A 94 -1.46 -22.59 -16.38
CA THR A 94 -1.67 -22.66 -14.92
C THR A 94 -0.39 -22.33 -14.15
N PHE A 95 0.78 -22.78 -14.63
CA PHE A 95 2.05 -22.42 -14.04
C PHE A 95 2.33 -20.92 -14.12
N CYS A 96 2.13 -20.29 -15.28
CA CYS A 96 2.34 -18.85 -15.44
C CYS A 96 1.36 -18.02 -14.61
N GLU A 97 0.09 -18.42 -14.53
CA GLU A 97 -0.92 -17.75 -13.70
C GLU A 97 -0.57 -17.84 -12.21
N ARG A 98 -0.15 -19.03 -11.74
CA ARG A 98 0.34 -19.22 -10.37
C ARG A 98 1.55 -18.33 -10.09
N MET A 99 2.53 -18.30 -10.99
CA MET A 99 3.72 -17.45 -10.84
C MET A 99 3.35 -15.96 -10.76
N LEU A 100 2.41 -15.48 -11.57
CA LEU A 100 1.97 -14.08 -11.52
C LEU A 100 1.36 -13.69 -10.17
N VAL A 101 0.76 -14.65 -9.46
CA VAL A 101 0.20 -14.45 -8.11
C VAL A 101 1.28 -14.56 -7.04
N GLU A 102 2.21 -15.50 -7.19
CA GLU A 102 3.31 -15.75 -6.22
C GLU A 102 4.44 -14.71 -6.33
N LEU A 103 4.55 -14.02 -7.46
CA LEU A 103 5.59 -13.01 -7.68
C LEU A 103 5.48 -11.87 -6.64
N PRO A 104 6.55 -11.62 -5.87
CA PRO A 104 6.57 -10.54 -4.90
C PRO A 104 6.28 -9.19 -5.57
N GLU A 105 5.57 -8.29 -4.89
CA GLU A 105 5.55 -6.89 -5.32
C GLU A 105 7.01 -6.38 -5.34
N ILE A 106 7.45 -5.71 -6.40
CA ILE A 106 8.87 -5.30 -6.56
C ILE A 106 9.35 -4.42 -5.39
N HIS A 107 8.43 -3.91 -4.57
CA HIS A 107 8.71 -3.22 -3.30
C HIS A 107 9.10 -4.13 -2.13
N HIS A 108 9.42 -5.41 -2.37
CA HIS A 108 10.10 -6.23 -1.36
C HIS A 108 11.48 -5.63 -1.10
N LEU A 109 11.58 -4.95 0.04
CA LEU A 109 12.72 -4.13 0.40
C LEU A 109 13.99 -4.94 0.70
N VAL A 110 13.92 -6.28 0.79
CA VAL A 110 15.07 -7.18 0.90
C VAL A 110 14.77 -8.51 0.19
N PHE A 111 15.75 -9.02 -0.55
CA PHE A 111 15.71 -10.30 -1.27
C PHE A 111 16.34 -11.42 -0.45
N THR A 112 15.78 -12.62 -0.56
CA THR A 112 16.17 -13.87 0.14
C THR A 112 16.48 -14.98 -0.87
N ASN A 113 16.78 -16.20 -0.39
CA ASN A 113 16.91 -17.34 -1.31
C ASN A 113 15.58 -17.70 -1.98
N SER A 114 14.44 -17.29 -1.41
CA SER A 114 13.13 -17.56 -2.02
C SER A 114 13.03 -16.97 -3.43
N GLU A 115 13.51 -15.74 -3.64
CA GLU A 115 13.49 -15.12 -4.96
C GLU A 115 14.48 -15.78 -5.92
N VAL A 116 15.61 -16.27 -5.42
CA VAL A 116 16.57 -17.05 -6.20
C VAL A 116 15.96 -18.39 -6.64
N GLU A 117 15.24 -19.06 -5.74
CA GLU A 117 14.50 -20.29 -6.02
C GLU A 117 13.40 -20.05 -7.06
N LEU A 118 12.65 -18.95 -6.96
CA LEU A 118 11.64 -18.57 -7.96
C LEU A 118 12.23 -18.37 -9.36
N VAL A 119 13.36 -17.66 -9.48
CA VAL A 119 14.05 -17.47 -10.77
C VAL A 119 14.52 -18.81 -11.35
N ASN A 120 15.07 -19.69 -10.51
CA ASN A 120 15.50 -21.02 -10.94
C ASN A 120 14.32 -21.93 -11.31
N GLU A 121 13.21 -21.88 -10.57
CA GLU A 121 11.98 -22.61 -10.89
C GLU A 121 11.45 -22.19 -12.26
N PHE A 122 11.39 -20.89 -12.53
CA PHE A 122 10.95 -20.36 -13.82
C PHE A 122 11.88 -20.77 -14.96
N LYS A 123 13.20 -20.78 -14.72
CA LYS A 123 14.19 -21.27 -15.69
C LYS A 123 13.94 -22.74 -16.04
N MET A 124 13.82 -23.61 -15.03
CA MET A 124 13.57 -25.03 -15.23
C MET A 124 12.23 -25.27 -15.94
N PHE A 125 11.21 -24.46 -15.62
CA PHE A 125 9.94 -24.49 -16.32
C PHE A 125 10.10 -24.18 -17.82
N LEU A 126 10.80 -23.10 -18.20
CA LEU A 126 10.99 -22.76 -19.61
C LEU A 126 11.75 -23.85 -20.39
N GLU A 127 12.78 -24.43 -19.78
CA GLU A 127 13.56 -25.52 -20.38
C GLU A 127 12.69 -26.76 -20.59
N LYS A 128 11.94 -27.16 -19.56
CA LYS A 128 11.02 -28.30 -19.62
C LYS A 128 9.90 -28.06 -20.63
N PHE A 129 9.24 -26.92 -20.57
CA PHE A 129 8.14 -26.56 -21.45
C PHE A 129 8.57 -26.54 -22.92
N SER A 130 9.76 -26.01 -23.21
CA SER A 130 10.34 -26.05 -24.56
C SER A 130 10.60 -27.48 -25.04
N GLY A 131 11.02 -28.37 -24.14
CA GLY A 131 11.16 -29.81 -24.42
C GLY A 131 9.81 -30.48 -24.71
N ASP A 132 8.82 -30.24 -23.85
CA ASP A 132 7.46 -30.79 -23.97
C ASP A 132 6.78 -30.32 -25.27
N LEU A 133 6.94 -29.05 -25.66
CA LEU A 133 6.45 -28.53 -26.94
C LEU A 133 7.09 -29.22 -28.15
N ARG A 134 8.39 -29.54 -28.11
CA ARG A 134 9.06 -30.28 -29.19
C ARG A 134 8.53 -31.71 -29.32
N LEU A 135 8.27 -32.37 -28.19
CA LEU A 135 7.65 -33.69 -28.17
C LEU A 135 6.21 -33.65 -28.68
N TRP A 136 5.44 -32.65 -28.25
CA TRP A 136 4.07 -32.44 -28.71
C TRP A 136 4.01 -32.15 -30.22
N LYS A 137 4.93 -31.33 -30.73
CA LYS A 137 5.11 -31.06 -32.17
C LYS A 137 5.37 -32.35 -32.97
N ALA A 138 6.25 -33.23 -32.47
CA ALA A 138 6.56 -34.49 -33.13
C ALA A 138 5.36 -35.46 -33.14
N LYS A 139 4.56 -35.48 -32.08
CA LYS A 139 3.31 -36.26 -31.99
C LYS A 139 2.20 -35.70 -32.89
N ASN A 140 2.16 -34.38 -33.08
CA ASN A 140 1.09 -33.67 -33.79
C ASN A 140 1.63 -32.86 -34.99
N PRO A 141 2.18 -33.50 -36.04
CA PRO A 141 2.85 -32.80 -37.15
C PRO A 141 1.92 -31.85 -37.92
N GLN A 142 0.62 -32.15 -37.99
CA GLN A 142 -0.39 -31.31 -38.64
C GLN A 142 -0.64 -29.98 -37.90
N LEU A 143 -0.33 -29.94 -36.60
CA LEU A 143 -0.48 -28.77 -35.73
C LEU A 143 0.86 -28.22 -35.26
N ALA A 144 1.95 -28.66 -35.89
CA ALA A 144 3.30 -28.25 -35.56
C ALA A 144 3.47 -26.73 -35.53
N PHE A 145 2.75 -26.01 -36.40
CA PHE A 145 2.77 -24.56 -36.46
C PHE A 145 2.37 -23.89 -35.14
N ILE A 146 1.47 -24.48 -34.35
CA ILE A 146 1.05 -23.93 -33.04
C ILE A 146 2.24 -23.94 -32.08
N ALA A 147 2.91 -25.09 -31.96
CA ALA A 147 4.11 -25.22 -31.13
C ALA A 147 5.27 -24.36 -31.67
N ASP A 148 5.39 -24.21 -32.99
CA ASP A 148 6.44 -23.38 -33.60
C ASP A 148 6.25 -21.89 -33.28
N VAL A 149 5.03 -21.39 -33.25
CA VAL A 149 4.76 -20.00 -32.81
C VAL A 149 5.23 -19.79 -31.36
N VAL A 150 4.88 -20.70 -30.46
CA VAL A 150 5.27 -20.58 -29.04
C VAL A 150 6.78 -20.73 -28.85
N LEU A 151 7.42 -21.72 -29.49
CA LEU A 151 8.87 -21.93 -29.44
C LEU A 151 9.62 -20.73 -30.03
N THR A 152 9.15 -20.17 -31.14
CA THR A 152 9.74 -18.99 -31.76
C THR A 152 9.64 -17.80 -30.81
N TRP A 153 8.47 -17.57 -30.22
CA TRP A 153 8.25 -16.49 -29.26
C TRP A 153 9.19 -16.61 -28.04
N ILE A 154 9.34 -17.81 -27.46
CA ILE A 154 10.28 -18.07 -26.36
C ILE A 154 11.72 -17.76 -26.80
N SER A 155 12.13 -18.20 -27.98
CA SER A 155 13.51 -18.03 -28.47
C SER A 155 13.87 -16.59 -28.86
N GLN A 156 12.89 -15.81 -29.30
CA GLN A 156 13.06 -14.39 -29.67
C GLN A 156 12.96 -13.46 -28.47
N TRP A 157 12.47 -13.95 -27.34
CA TRP A 157 12.42 -13.19 -26.12
C TRP A 157 13.85 -12.99 -25.58
N GLU A 158 14.31 -11.74 -25.52
CA GLU A 158 15.71 -11.41 -25.17
C GLU A 158 16.10 -11.79 -23.73
N TYR A 159 15.13 -12.17 -22.90
CA TYR A 159 15.36 -12.53 -21.50
C TYR A 159 15.72 -14.01 -21.33
N CYS A 160 16.93 -14.23 -20.80
CA CYS A 160 17.38 -15.52 -20.28
C CYS A 160 17.45 -15.45 -18.75
N PRO A 161 16.73 -16.31 -18.01
CA PRO A 161 16.86 -16.34 -16.56
C PRO A 161 18.28 -16.70 -16.11
N PHE A 162 18.99 -15.73 -15.54
CA PHE A 162 20.31 -15.94 -14.96
C PHE A 162 20.53 -15.02 -13.77
N ILE A 163 21.27 -15.49 -12.78
CA ILE A 163 21.62 -14.70 -11.59
C ILE A 163 23.13 -14.48 -11.62
N ASN A 164 23.55 -13.26 -11.93
CA ASN A 164 24.96 -12.89 -11.93
C ASN A 164 25.26 -11.82 -10.89
N SER A 165 26.48 -11.86 -10.36
CA SER A 165 27.02 -10.75 -9.57
C SER A 165 27.36 -9.59 -10.51
N SER A 166 26.75 -8.44 -10.23
CA SER A 166 27.12 -7.16 -10.84
C SER A 166 28.52 -6.76 -10.40
N THR A 167 29.35 -6.36 -11.37
CA THR A 167 30.67 -5.76 -11.12
C THR A 167 30.59 -4.26 -10.89
N THR A 168 29.42 -3.65 -11.06
CA THR A 168 29.18 -2.20 -11.03
C THR A 168 28.60 -1.73 -9.69
N VAL A 169 28.82 -2.44 -8.59
CA VAL A 169 28.35 -2.00 -7.27
C VAL A 169 29.16 -0.78 -6.85
N GLU A 170 28.65 0.42 -7.15
CA GLU A 170 29.38 1.69 -6.99
C GLU A 170 29.73 2.00 -5.52
N LYS A 171 28.98 1.45 -4.56
CA LYS A 171 29.26 1.60 -3.13
C LYS A 171 28.58 0.52 -2.28
N LEU A 172 29.37 -0.32 -1.63
CA LEU A 172 28.90 -1.25 -0.60
C LEU A 172 28.69 -0.52 0.73
N SER A 173 27.70 -0.96 1.49
CA SER A 173 27.48 -0.55 2.87
C SER A 173 27.98 -1.62 3.84
N LEU A 174 28.24 -1.24 5.08
CA LEU A 174 28.57 -2.14 6.18
C LEU A 174 27.38 -2.28 7.13
N VAL A 175 27.42 -3.31 8.00
CA VAL A 175 26.36 -3.53 9.00
C VAL A 175 26.29 -2.36 9.98
N GLU A 176 27.43 -1.75 10.29
CA GLU A 176 27.55 -0.56 11.13
C GLU A 176 26.82 0.66 10.54
N ASP A 177 26.73 0.78 9.21
CA ASP A 177 25.98 1.87 8.57
C ASP A 177 24.48 1.72 8.84
N VAL A 178 23.97 0.48 8.82
CA VAL A 178 22.57 0.17 9.15
C VAL A 178 22.31 0.41 10.63
N GLU A 179 23.21 -0.04 11.50
CA GLU A 179 23.15 0.21 12.95
C GLU A 179 23.05 1.71 13.24
N LYS A 180 23.94 2.50 12.66
CA LYS A 180 23.95 3.95 12.82
C LYS A 180 22.64 4.58 12.34
N CYS A 181 22.15 4.22 11.15
CA CYS A 181 20.92 4.79 10.61
C CYS A 181 19.70 4.41 11.47
N MET A 182 19.63 3.17 11.94
CA MET A 182 18.56 2.69 12.82
C MET A 182 18.60 3.36 14.21
N ARG A 183 19.79 3.58 14.77
CA ARG A 183 19.98 4.36 16.00
C ARG A 183 19.54 5.81 15.82
N GLU A 184 19.91 6.45 14.72
CA GLU A 184 19.48 7.83 14.42
C GLU A 184 17.96 7.94 14.21
N ALA A 185 17.35 6.97 13.52
CA ALA A 185 15.91 6.88 13.37
C ALA A 185 15.22 6.69 14.73
N SER A 186 15.75 5.80 15.57
CA SER A 186 15.24 5.56 16.92
C SER A 186 15.32 6.84 17.77
N ASN A 187 16.47 7.51 17.81
CA ASN A 187 16.60 8.78 18.52
C ASN A 187 15.60 9.83 18.02
N SER A 188 15.41 9.93 16.71
CA SER A 188 14.43 10.86 16.11
C SER A 188 12.99 10.54 16.53
N ILE A 189 12.64 9.26 16.58
CA ILE A 189 11.33 8.79 17.08
C ILE A 189 11.17 9.14 18.56
N LEU A 190 12.15 8.86 19.42
CA LEU A 190 12.06 9.18 20.86
C LEU A 190 11.83 10.67 21.09
N VAL A 191 12.61 11.52 20.42
CA VAL A 191 12.45 12.98 20.51
C VAL A 191 11.06 13.41 20.03
N SER A 192 10.58 12.84 18.93
CA SER A 192 9.24 13.13 18.41
C SER A 192 8.14 12.73 19.40
N VAL A 193 8.26 11.55 20.02
CA VAL A 193 7.33 11.07 21.06
C VAL A 193 7.38 11.96 22.29
N GLN A 194 8.55 12.35 22.76
CA GLN A 194 8.73 13.27 23.90
C GLN A 194 8.08 14.62 23.61
N ASN A 195 8.32 15.21 22.43
CA ASN A 195 7.73 16.48 22.03
C ASN A 195 6.20 16.40 21.94
N VAL A 196 5.66 15.28 21.45
CA VAL A 196 4.21 15.06 21.44
C VAL A 196 3.66 14.90 22.87
N LEU A 197 4.38 14.19 23.75
CA LEU A 197 3.99 14.01 25.14
C LEU A 197 3.90 15.34 25.89
N GLU A 198 4.90 16.22 25.73
CA GLU A 198 4.88 17.58 26.31
C GLU A 198 3.64 18.37 25.89
N LEU A 199 3.17 18.22 24.64
CA LEU A 199 1.98 18.92 24.15
C LEU A 199 0.66 18.41 24.74
N VAL A 200 0.63 17.19 25.28
CA VAL A 200 -0.57 16.57 25.83
C VAL A 200 -0.54 16.44 27.35
N LYS A 201 0.48 17.01 28.02
CA LYS A 201 0.56 17.03 29.49
C LYS A 201 -0.59 17.81 30.12
N ASP A 202 -0.93 18.95 29.52
CA ASP A 202 -2.01 19.79 30.00
C ASP A 202 -3.34 19.26 29.46
N ASP A 203 -4.28 19.02 30.38
CA ASP A 203 -5.61 18.60 30.01
C ASP A 203 -6.40 19.79 29.46
N ILE A 204 -7.14 19.55 28.37
CA ILE A 204 -7.99 20.56 27.73
C ILE A 204 -9.40 20.02 27.80
N THR A 205 -10.20 20.58 28.69
CA THR A 205 -11.60 20.23 28.90
C THR A 205 -12.52 21.26 28.24
N ASP A 206 -13.79 20.91 28.08
CA ASP A 206 -14.81 21.83 27.53
C ASP A 206 -15.06 23.07 28.40
N GLU A 207 -14.61 23.01 29.67
CA GLU A 207 -14.65 24.13 30.62
C GLU A 207 -13.45 25.08 30.47
N THR A 208 -12.45 24.71 29.67
CA THR A 208 -11.28 25.56 29.44
C THR A 208 -11.64 26.71 28.50
N ASP A 209 -11.29 27.94 28.87
CA ASP A 209 -11.44 29.08 27.97
C ASP A 209 -10.69 28.83 26.64
N GLU A 210 -11.36 29.11 25.52
CA GLU A 210 -10.84 28.87 24.18
C GLU A 210 -10.47 27.39 23.88
N TRP A 211 -11.03 26.42 24.62
CA TRP A 211 -10.72 24.98 24.47
C TRP A 211 -10.73 24.49 23.02
N LEU A 212 -11.65 24.99 22.20
CA LEU A 212 -11.77 24.63 20.80
C LEU A 212 -10.53 25.06 19.99
N ALA A 213 -10.07 26.29 20.19
CA ALA A 213 -8.88 26.82 19.50
C ALA A 213 -7.61 26.12 20.00
N LEU A 214 -7.49 25.93 21.32
CA LEU A 214 -6.38 25.24 21.96
C LEU A 214 -6.28 23.77 21.53
N SER A 215 -7.40 23.05 21.45
CA SER A 215 -7.43 21.66 20.99
C SER A 215 -7.02 21.51 19.52
N GLN A 216 -7.49 22.40 18.63
CA GLN A 216 -7.04 22.42 17.22
C GLN A 216 -5.55 22.77 17.10
N GLN A 217 -5.07 23.72 17.90
CA GLN A 217 -3.66 24.10 17.90
C GLN A 217 -2.77 22.96 18.42
N ARG A 218 -3.18 22.30 19.50
CA ARG A 218 -2.50 21.12 20.06
C ARG A 218 -2.39 20.04 18.99
N LEU A 219 -3.49 19.67 18.35
CA LEU A 219 -3.50 18.65 17.29
C LEU A 219 -2.59 19.03 16.11
N SER A 220 -2.66 20.28 15.63
CA SER A 220 -1.78 20.75 14.55
C SER A 220 -0.29 20.71 14.94
N ARG A 221 0.04 21.07 16.19
CA ARG A 221 1.40 20.98 16.73
C ARG A 221 1.84 19.52 16.87
N SER A 222 0.98 18.62 17.37
CA SER A 222 1.29 17.19 17.47
C SER A 222 1.63 16.59 16.11
N ILE A 223 0.86 16.92 15.05
CA ILE A 223 1.15 16.47 13.68
C ILE A 223 2.55 16.95 13.22
N LYS A 224 2.93 18.19 13.55
CA LYS A 224 4.25 18.73 13.20
C LYS A 224 5.37 18.07 13.99
N GLN A 225 5.18 17.84 15.29
CA GLN A 225 6.17 17.23 16.19
C GLN A 225 6.41 15.74 15.94
N LEU A 226 5.57 15.09 15.14
CA LEU A 226 5.85 13.72 14.67
C LEU A 226 7.09 13.65 13.78
N HIS A 227 7.49 14.75 13.11
CA HIS A 227 8.62 14.75 12.15
C HIS A 227 8.55 13.60 11.12
N LEU A 228 7.34 13.16 10.77
CA LEU A 228 7.09 11.88 10.10
C LEU A 228 7.88 11.71 8.79
N LYS A 229 7.90 12.73 7.93
CA LYS A 229 8.64 12.69 6.66
C LYS A 229 10.15 12.52 6.84
N GLN A 230 10.71 13.13 7.88
CA GLN A 230 12.14 13.00 8.17
C GLN A 230 12.47 11.59 8.67
N ILE A 231 11.61 11.03 9.53
CA ILE A 231 11.76 9.67 10.05
C ILE A 231 11.62 8.64 8.93
N ILE A 232 10.62 8.79 8.06
CA ILE A 232 10.43 7.96 6.85
C ILE A 232 11.72 7.93 6.02
N ARG A 233 12.29 9.09 5.67
CA ARG A 233 13.55 9.16 4.91
C ARG A 233 14.71 8.45 5.60
N ARG A 234 14.82 8.55 6.93
CA ARG A 234 15.86 7.84 7.69
C ARG A 234 15.67 6.32 7.61
N LEU A 235 14.42 5.86 7.71
CA LEU A 235 14.08 4.45 7.60
C LEU A 235 14.28 3.91 6.19
N GLU A 236 13.94 4.68 5.15
CA GLU A 236 14.24 4.37 3.75
C GLU A 236 15.76 4.24 3.54
N ASN A 237 16.54 5.20 4.03
CA ASN A 237 17.99 5.14 3.95
C ASN A 237 18.56 3.90 4.67
N SER A 238 18.05 3.54 5.85
CA SER A 238 18.45 2.30 6.54
C SER A 238 18.20 1.08 5.67
N MET A 239 17.07 1.04 4.97
CA MET A 239 16.71 -0.07 4.10
C MET A 239 17.59 -0.12 2.84
N ASP A 240 17.88 1.03 2.25
CA ASP A 240 18.85 1.14 1.15
C ASP A 240 20.23 0.64 1.55
N HIS A 241 20.66 0.90 2.79
CA HIS A 241 21.92 0.35 3.30
C HIS A 241 21.86 -1.17 3.42
N ILE A 242 20.74 -1.76 3.89
CA ILE A 242 20.57 -3.22 3.96
C ILE A 242 20.72 -3.87 2.57
N LEU A 243 20.13 -3.26 1.54
CA LEU A 243 20.22 -3.72 0.14
C LEU A 243 21.63 -3.59 -0.46
N LYS A 244 22.45 -2.67 0.06
CA LYS A 244 23.82 -2.40 -0.42
C LYS A 244 24.90 -3.16 0.35
N ILE A 245 24.54 -4.04 1.28
CA ILE A 245 25.51 -4.90 1.99
C ILE A 245 25.77 -6.16 1.16
N GLU A 246 27.04 -6.54 1.05
CA GLU A 246 27.41 -7.85 0.52
C GLU A 246 27.15 -8.93 1.58
N GLN A 247 25.90 -9.41 1.61
CA GLN A 247 25.41 -10.26 2.68
C GLN A 247 26.11 -11.62 2.74
N ASN A 248 26.35 -12.10 3.96
CA ASN A 248 26.71 -13.46 4.29
C ASN A 248 25.87 -13.93 5.50
N SER A 249 26.04 -15.19 5.93
CA SER A 249 25.25 -15.73 7.06
C SER A 249 25.38 -14.90 8.34
N GLN A 250 26.56 -14.33 8.62
CA GLN A 250 26.78 -13.52 9.81
C GLN A 250 26.14 -12.13 9.69
N SER A 251 26.32 -11.43 8.56
CA SER A 251 25.73 -10.10 8.37
C SER A 251 24.21 -10.18 8.32
N SER A 252 23.64 -11.22 7.69
CA SER A 252 22.19 -11.42 7.65
C SER A 252 21.62 -11.66 9.06
N LYS A 253 22.26 -12.50 9.87
CA LYS A 253 21.93 -12.68 11.30
C LYS A 253 21.95 -11.37 12.08
N LEU A 254 23.02 -10.59 11.93
CA LEU A 254 23.19 -9.34 12.67
C LEU A 254 22.13 -8.31 12.27
N ILE A 255 21.82 -8.19 10.98
CA ILE A 255 20.79 -7.26 10.49
C ILE A 255 19.40 -7.67 10.96
N SER A 256 19.04 -8.95 10.84
CA SER A 256 17.75 -9.44 11.35
C SER A 256 17.62 -9.19 12.85
N ALA A 257 18.66 -9.46 13.64
CA ALA A 257 18.66 -9.18 15.08
C ALA A 257 18.56 -7.68 15.40
N LEU A 258 19.29 -6.83 14.69
CA LEU A 258 19.26 -5.38 14.85
C LEU A 258 17.89 -4.80 14.53
N VAL A 259 17.28 -5.23 13.42
CA VAL A 259 15.94 -4.82 13.04
C VAL A 259 14.93 -5.35 14.04
N ALA A 260 14.97 -6.64 14.40
CA ALA A 260 14.08 -7.23 15.40
C ALA A 260 14.14 -6.48 16.75
N PHE A 261 15.33 -6.05 17.18
CA PHE A 261 15.51 -5.26 18.39
C PHE A 261 14.81 -3.89 18.32
N THR A 262 14.81 -3.24 17.15
CA THR A 262 14.21 -1.90 16.94
C THR A 262 12.73 -1.96 16.55
N MET A 263 12.22 -3.12 16.11
CA MET A 263 10.83 -3.29 15.65
C MET A 263 9.76 -2.88 16.66
N PRO A 264 9.83 -3.25 17.96
CA PRO A 264 8.81 -2.86 18.92
C PRO A 264 8.61 -1.34 18.96
N MET A 265 9.70 -0.60 18.85
CA MET A 265 9.68 0.86 18.86
C MET A 265 9.05 1.44 17.58
N LEU A 266 9.35 0.87 16.40
CA LEU A 266 8.72 1.26 15.14
C LEU A 266 7.21 1.00 15.14
N ILE A 267 6.79 -0.15 15.67
CA ILE A 267 5.38 -0.53 15.78
C ILE A 267 4.63 0.46 16.69
N GLN A 268 5.20 0.80 17.86
CA GLN A 268 4.57 1.76 18.77
C GLN A 268 4.53 3.18 18.18
N TYR A 269 5.58 3.59 17.48
CA TYR A 269 5.59 4.87 16.77
C TYR A 269 4.53 4.92 15.67
N GLN A 270 4.40 3.85 14.87
CA GLN A 270 3.35 3.74 13.85
C GLN A 270 1.96 3.83 14.49
N ALA A 271 1.74 3.14 15.61
CA ALA A 271 0.46 3.20 16.34
C ALA A 271 0.14 4.62 16.83
N LEU A 272 1.13 5.34 17.35
CA LEU A 272 0.98 6.75 17.74
C LEU A 272 0.58 7.64 16.55
N VAL A 273 1.28 7.50 15.43
CA VAL A 273 1.01 8.27 14.20
C VAL A 273 -0.41 7.99 13.68
N ILE A 274 -0.84 6.73 13.66
CA ILE A 274 -2.20 6.33 13.27
C ILE A 274 -3.24 6.93 14.23
N LYS A 275 -2.97 6.92 15.54
CA LYS A 275 -3.86 7.51 16.54
C LYS A 275 -4.03 9.02 16.33
N ILE A 276 -2.95 9.75 16.07
CA ILE A 276 -2.99 11.19 15.78
C ILE A 276 -3.73 11.46 14.47
N LEU A 277 -3.50 10.67 13.42
CA LEU A 277 -4.25 10.79 12.17
C LEU A 277 -5.76 10.58 12.38
N SER A 278 -6.13 9.56 13.16
CA SER A 278 -7.53 9.27 13.50
C SER A 278 -8.18 10.43 14.26
N GLN A 279 -7.49 10.99 15.26
CA GLN A 279 -7.93 12.18 15.97
C GLN A 279 -8.08 13.39 15.04
N ALA A 280 -7.12 13.60 14.14
CA ALA A 280 -7.17 14.69 13.16
C ALA A 280 -8.35 14.56 12.19
N LYS A 281 -8.62 13.34 11.72
CA LYS A 281 -9.77 13.03 10.87
C LYS A 281 -11.09 13.30 11.61
N ASN A 282 -11.24 12.81 12.83
CA ASN A 282 -12.46 12.99 13.61
C ASN A 282 -12.72 14.47 13.90
N SER A 283 -11.69 15.18 14.37
CA SER A 283 -11.73 16.62 14.57
C SER A 283 -12.15 17.37 13.31
N TYR A 284 -11.59 17.04 12.15
CA TYR A 284 -11.97 17.66 10.88
C TYR A 284 -13.44 17.41 10.51
N VAL A 285 -13.94 16.19 10.71
CA VAL A 285 -15.35 15.84 10.43
C VAL A 285 -16.30 16.60 11.35
N GLU A 286 -16.00 16.69 12.64
CA GLU A 286 -16.80 17.43 13.62
C GLU A 286 -16.80 18.94 13.30
N MET A 287 -15.64 19.51 13.02
CA MET A 287 -15.50 20.91 12.63
C MET A 287 -16.20 21.23 11.32
N ALA A 288 -16.36 20.26 10.41
CA ALA A 288 -17.08 20.46 9.16
C ALA A 288 -18.61 20.46 9.34
N LYS A 289 -19.12 19.69 10.31
CA LYS A 289 -20.56 19.63 10.63
C LYS A 289 -21.06 20.91 11.31
N LEU A 290 -20.24 21.53 12.15
CA LEU A 290 -20.62 22.72 12.92
C LEU A 290 -21.04 23.92 12.05
N PRO A 291 -20.26 24.38 11.04
CA PRO A 291 -20.68 25.46 10.16
C PRO A 291 -21.96 25.13 9.40
N PHE A 292 -22.16 23.87 9.00
CA PHE A 292 -23.38 23.46 8.30
C PHE A 292 -24.61 23.63 9.20
N ALA A 293 -24.53 23.14 10.45
CA ALA A 293 -25.59 23.30 11.43
C ALA A 293 -25.85 24.79 11.75
N LEU A 294 -24.79 25.58 11.99
CA LEU A 294 -24.89 27.02 12.25
C LEU A 294 -25.49 27.79 11.07
N THR A 295 -25.06 27.48 9.85
CA THR A 295 -25.59 28.11 8.63
C THR A 295 -27.06 27.77 8.45
N LYS A 296 -27.46 26.52 8.72
CA LYS A 296 -28.87 26.12 8.68
C LYS A 296 -29.70 26.88 9.73
N SER A 297 -29.23 26.99 10.96
CA SER A 297 -29.92 27.75 12.00
C SER A 297 -29.99 29.25 11.67
N LEU A 298 -28.92 29.84 11.15
CA LEU A 298 -28.89 31.23 10.70
C LEU A 298 -29.84 31.46 9.52
N LEU A 299 -29.94 30.51 8.59
CA LEU A 299 -30.86 30.57 7.47
C LEU A 299 -32.31 30.48 7.93
N THR A 300 -32.63 29.54 8.84
CA THR A 300 -33.94 29.47 9.50
C THR A 300 -34.26 30.77 10.21
N LEU A 301 -33.33 31.33 10.97
CA LEU A 301 -33.53 32.61 11.64
C LEU A 301 -33.76 33.77 10.66
N ALA A 302 -33.03 33.80 9.55
CA ALA A 302 -33.15 34.83 8.52
C ALA A 302 -34.48 34.75 7.76
N ASN A 303 -34.99 33.54 7.53
CA ASN A 303 -36.24 33.30 6.80
C ASN A 303 -37.48 33.43 7.70
N ASP A 304 -37.44 32.85 8.90
CA ASP A 304 -38.61 32.66 9.76
C ASP A 304 -38.65 33.63 10.97
N GLY A 305 -37.58 34.41 11.18
CA GLY A 305 -37.41 35.32 12.31
C GLY A 305 -37.24 34.62 13.66
N PHE A 306 -37.01 35.38 14.73
CA PHE A 306 -37.00 34.84 16.11
C PHE A 306 -38.42 34.49 16.60
N CYS A 307 -39.42 35.13 16.01
CA CYS A 307 -40.83 34.96 16.32
C CYS A 307 -41.57 34.74 15.00
N SER A 308 -41.78 33.49 14.60
CA SER A 308 -42.86 33.21 13.67
C SER A 308 -44.16 33.64 14.37
N PRO A 309 -44.97 34.53 13.79
CA PRO A 309 -46.24 34.91 14.41
C PRO A 309 -47.10 33.66 14.60
N GLU A 310 -47.85 33.58 15.70
CA GLU A 310 -48.81 32.51 15.92
C GLU A 310 -49.66 32.34 14.64
N PRO A 311 -49.85 31.11 14.14
CA PRO A 311 -50.70 30.90 12.99
C PRO A 311 -52.07 31.53 13.28
N PRO A 312 -52.65 32.32 12.34
CA PRO A 312 -53.95 32.92 12.55
C PRO A 312 -54.92 31.79 12.87
N ASN A 313 -55.56 31.88 14.03
CA ASN A 313 -56.50 30.89 14.53
C ASN A 313 -57.72 30.89 13.58
N GLU A 314 -57.65 30.14 12.49
CA GLU A 314 -58.79 29.82 11.64
C GLU A 314 -59.69 28.86 12.41
N GLN A 315 -60.55 29.39 13.29
CA GLN A 315 -61.91 28.90 13.55
C GLN A 315 -62.53 29.65 14.73
N LYS A 316 -63.44 30.58 14.42
CA LYS A 316 -64.77 30.68 15.02
C LYS A 316 -65.62 31.71 14.26
N GLN A 317 -66.15 31.27 13.12
CA GLN A 317 -67.50 31.61 12.67
C GLN A 317 -68.27 30.28 12.70
N ASP A 318 -69.52 30.15 13.10
CA ASP A 318 -70.55 31.03 13.63
C ASP A 318 -71.70 30.07 14.04
N ASN A 319 -72.53 30.44 15.02
CA ASN A 319 -73.94 30.03 15.19
C ASN A 319 -74.38 30.12 16.65
N ASN A 320 -75.02 31.24 16.98
CA ASN A 320 -76.46 31.29 17.29
C ASN A 320 -76.73 32.49 18.19
N LEU A 321 -77.34 33.53 17.64
CA LEU A 321 -78.29 34.41 18.33
C LEU A 321 -79.06 35.21 17.27
N ALA A 322 -80.05 34.55 16.68
CA ALA A 322 -81.13 35.23 15.98
C ALA A 322 -82.25 35.54 17.00
N GLY A 323 -82.61 36.82 17.12
CA GLY A 323 -83.98 37.23 17.47
C GLY A 323 -84.12 38.19 18.65
N ARG A 324 -84.17 39.50 18.38
CA ARG A 324 -85.41 40.31 18.36
C ARG A 324 -85.12 41.81 18.40
N ASN A 325 -85.63 42.51 17.38
CA ASN A 325 -85.94 43.94 17.43
C ASN A 325 -87.09 44.20 18.42
N GLY A 326 -87.07 45.31 19.15
CA GLY A 326 -88.21 45.79 19.92
C GLY A 326 -87.92 47.03 20.77
N PHE A 327 -88.40 48.17 20.30
CA PHE A 327 -88.47 49.47 20.99
C PHE A 327 -89.00 49.39 22.43
N ARG A 328 -88.30 50.03 23.38
CA ARG A 328 -88.68 51.28 24.10
C ARG A 328 -88.07 51.31 25.49
#